data_AF-A0A7V8XPF1-F1
#
_entry.id   AF-A0A7V8XPF1-F1
#
_cell.length_a   1.000
_cell.length_b   1.000
_cell.length_c   1.000
_cell.angle_alpha   90.00
_cell.angle_beta   90.00
_cell.angle_gamma   90.00
#
_symmetry.space_group_name_H-M   'P 1'
#
loop_
_entity.id
_entity.type
_entity.pdbx_description
1 polymer ?
#
loop_
_entity_poly.entity_id
_entity_poly.type
_entity_poly.pdbx_seq_one_letter_code
_entity_poly.pdbx_strand_id
1 'polypeptide(L)' 'RETGATVVGAASIIDRGNNEATLGLPLHALVKLDVPTYQPDACPLCAKGDPVVKPGSRG' A
#
# COMPACT_ATOMS: atom_id res chain seq x y z
N ARG A 1 -6.52 18.09 11.57
CA ARG A 1 -7.58 18.51 12.53
C ARG A 1 -7.31 19.89 13.15
N GLU A 2 -6.12 20.47 12.95
CA GLU A 2 -5.70 21.75 13.54
C GLU A 2 -6.50 22.97 13.05
N THR A 3 -7.15 22.88 11.89
CA THR A 3 -7.98 23.95 11.31
C THR A 3 -9.43 23.95 11.81
N GLY A 4 -9.81 23.05 12.72
CA GLY A 4 -11.22 22.85 13.12
C GLY A 4 -12.07 22.10 12.10
N ALA A 5 -11.50 21.71 10.96
CA ALA A 5 -12.21 20.93 9.95
C ALA A 5 -12.46 19.49 10.42
N THR A 6 -13.66 18.99 10.11
CA THR A 6 -14.05 17.59 10.34
C THR A 6 -13.73 16.76 9.10
N VAL A 7 -12.92 15.71 9.27
CA VAL A 7 -12.60 14.78 8.17
C VAL A 7 -13.72 13.75 8.06
N VAL A 8 -14.36 13.69 6.89
CA VAL A 8 -15.52 12.82 6.65
C VAL A 8 -15.17 11.52 5.91
N GLY A 9 -14.00 11.45 5.29
CA GLY A 9 -13.57 10.31 4.48
C GLY A 9 -12.25 10.57 3.78
N ALA A 10 -11.70 9.52 3.18
CA ALA A 10 -10.52 9.56 2.32
C ALA A 10 -10.83 8.91 0.97
N ALA A 11 -10.06 9.28 -0.06
CA ALA A 11 -10.17 8.66 -1.38
C ALA A 11 -8.81 8.41 -2.00
N SER A 12 -8.71 7.34 -2.80
CA SER A 12 -7.52 7.02 -3.58
C SER A 12 -7.90 6.43 -4.94
N ILE A 13 -6.94 6.40 -5.87
CA ILE A 13 -7.13 5.67 -7.13
C ILE A 13 -6.97 4.16 -6.86
N ILE A 14 -5.89 3.78 -6.17
CA ILE A 14 -5.56 2.40 -5.84
C ILE A 14 -5.50 2.26 -4.32
N ASP A 15 -6.24 1.29 -3.79
CA ASP A 15 -6.09 0.78 -2.43
C ASP A 15 -5.27 -0.52 -2.49
N ARG A 16 -4.13 -0.55 -1.81
CA ARG A 16 -3.22 -1.70 -1.74
C ARG A 16 -3.25 -2.46 -0.40
N GLY A 17 -4.28 -2.26 0.44
CA GLY A 17 -4.32 -2.84 1.78
C GLY A 17 -5.71 -2.91 2.43
N ASN A 18 -5.73 -3.13 3.76
CA ASN A 18 -6.93 -3.12 4.61
C ASN A 18 -7.00 -1.82 5.42
N ASN A 19 -7.16 -0.71 4.70
CA ASN A 19 -6.79 0.61 5.23
C ASN A 19 -7.92 1.31 5.99
N GLU A 20 -9.17 0.88 5.82
CA GLU A 20 -10.32 1.52 6.46
C GLU A 20 -10.21 1.53 7.99
N ALA A 21 -9.80 0.40 8.58
CA ALA A 21 -9.59 0.28 10.03
C ALA A 21 -8.42 1.15 10.52
N THR A 22 -7.36 1.28 9.72
CA THR A 22 -6.16 2.08 10.04
C THR A 22 -6.43 3.57 9.97
N LEU A 23 -7.23 4.02 8.99
CA LEU A 23 -7.57 5.43 8.81
C LEU A 23 -8.64 5.89 9.81
N GLY A 24 -9.43 4.96 10.36
CA GLY A 24 -10.52 5.27 11.30
C GLY A 24 -11.65 6.09 10.65
N LEU A 25 -11.78 5.99 9.32
CA LEU A 25 -12.73 6.72 8.50
C LEU A 25 -12.97 5.96 7.18
N PRO A 26 -14.11 6.19 6.49
CA PRO A 26 -14.39 5.53 5.22
C PRO A 26 -13.34 5.87 4.15
N LEU A 27 -12.81 4.84 3.47
CA LEU A 27 -11.93 5.00 2.32
C LEU A 27 -12.66 4.59 1.05
N HIS A 28 -12.70 5.48 0.06
CA HIS A 28 -13.24 5.19 -1.27
C HIS A 28 -12.12 5.08 -2.29
N ALA A 29 -11.91 3.88 -2.84
CA ALA A 29 -10.91 3.64 -3.87
C ALA A 29 -11.56 3.26 -5.21
N LEU A 30 -10.95 3.66 -6.33
CA LEU A 30 -11.41 3.22 -7.65
C LEU A 30 -11.11 1.73 -7.88
N VAL A 31 -10.01 1.23 -7.33
CA VAL A 31 -9.66 -0.20 -7.34
C VAL A 31 -9.01 -0.61 -6.03
N LYS A 32 -9.40 -1.79 -5.52
CA LYS A 32 -8.71 -2.48 -4.43
C LYS A 32 -7.86 -3.60 -5.02
N LEU A 33 -6.56 -3.55 -4.78
CA LEU A 33 -5.58 -4.51 -5.24
C LEU A 33 -4.93 -5.18 -4.02
N ASP A 34 -5.03 -6.51 -3.94
CA ASP A 34 -4.31 -7.26 -2.93
C ASP A 34 -2.85 -7.46 -3.37
N VAL A 35 -1.93 -6.80 -2.67
CA VAL A 35 -0.48 -6.92 -2.90
C VAL A 35 0.16 -7.40 -1.61
N PRO A 36 0.42 -8.72 -1.47
CA PRO A 36 0.95 -9.26 -0.23
C PRO A 36 2.34 -8.69 0.06
N THR A 37 2.56 -8.36 1.34
CA THR A 37 3.88 -7.98 1.85
C THR A 37 4.51 -9.19 2.52
N TYR A 38 5.72 -9.53 2.11
CA TYR A 38 6.46 -10.67 2.65
C TYR A 38 7.53 -10.19 3.62
N GLN A 39 7.72 -10.94 4.70
CA GLN A 39 8.95 -10.79 5.49
C GLN A 39 10.16 -11.22 4.65
N PRO A 40 11.36 -10.69 4.93
CA PRO A 40 12.55 -11.00 4.14
C PRO A 40 12.84 -12.50 4.01
N ASP A 41 12.60 -13.26 5.07
CA ASP A 41 12.78 -14.72 5.15
C ASP A 41 11.67 -15.52 4.45
N ALA A 42 10.50 -14.92 4.21
CA ALA A 42 9.34 -15.54 3.58
C ALA A 42 9.10 -15.05 2.14
N CYS A 43 10.01 -14.27 1.57
CA CYS A 43 9.82 -13.70 0.24
C CYS A 43 10.02 -14.75 -0.86
N PRO A 44 8.99 -15.07 -1.68
CA PRO A 44 9.08 -16.11 -2.70
C PRO A 44 10.05 -15.74 -3.83
N LEU A 45 10.25 -14.45 -4.13
CA LEU A 45 11.24 -14.02 -5.12
C LEU A 45 12.68 -14.12 -4.57
N CYS A 46 12.89 -13.80 -3.29
CA CYS A 46 14.19 -14.00 -2.65
C CYS A 46 14.56 -15.48 -2.60
N ALA A 47 13.60 -16.35 -2.28
CA ALA A 47 13.80 -17.81 -2.26
C ALA A 47 14.17 -18.38 -3.64
N LYS A 48 13.71 -17.77 -4.74
CA LYS A 48 14.09 -18.15 -6.11
C LYS A 48 15.54 -17.79 -6.45
N GLY A 49 16.13 -16.82 -5.74
CA GLY A 49 17.51 -16.39 -5.96
C GLY A 49 17.74 -15.64 -7.29
N ASP A 50 16.67 -15.25 -7.99
CA ASP A 50 16.78 -14.51 -9.25
C ASP A 50 17.42 -13.12 -8.99
N PRO A 51 18.31 -12.64 -9.88
CA PRO A 51 18.91 -11.32 -9.74
C PRO A 51 17.84 -10.24 -9.67
N VAL A 52 17.73 -9.57 -8.53
CA VAL A 52 16.81 -8.44 -8.36
C VAL A 52 17.39 -7.25 -9.11
N VAL A 53 16.80 -6.95 -10.26
CA VAL A 53 17.10 -5.72 -10.98
C VAL A 53 16.14 -4.65 -10.48
N LYS A 54 16.67 -3.58 -9.88
CA LYS A 54 15.92 -2.34 -9.65
C LYS A 54 15.78 -1.63 -11.00
N PRO A 55 14.61 -1.65 -11.65
CA PRO A 55 14.47 -1.01 -12.95
C PRO A 55 14.28 0.50 -12.72
N GLY A 56 15.25 1.36 -13.10
CA GLY A 56 15.01 2.81 -13.20
C GLY A 56 16.16 3.79 -12.92
N SER A 57 15.98 5.04 -13.39
CA SER A 57 16.94 6.13 -13.66
C SER A 57 17.61 6.85 -12.47
N ARG A 58 17.59 6.27 -11.28
CA ARG A 58 18.28 6.80 -10.10
C ARG A 58 19.04 5.63 -9.49
N GLY A 59 20.34 5.57 -9.84
CA GLY A 59 21.31 4.72 -9.14
C GLY A 59 21.16 4.86 -7.64
#